data_AF-A0A2E8XVI9-F1
#
_entry.id   AF-A0A2E8XVI9-F1
#
_cell.length_a   1.000
_cell.length_b   1.000
_cell.length_c   1.000
_cell.angle_alpha   90.00
_cell.angle_beta   90.00
_cell.angle_gamma   90.00
#
_symmetry.space_group_name_H-M   'P 1'
#
loop_
_entity.id
_entity.type
_entity.pdbx_description
1 polymer ?
#
loop_
_entity_poly.entity_id
_entity_poly.type
_entity_poly.pdbx_seq_one_letter_code
_entity_poly.pdbx_strand_id
1 'polypeptide(L)'
;MNFLRFFLIFIFFFCCNTEPIRKEIVVGKTIKIEPSNFDTKLNNNYNFLWSKPKFSGENIDKPMIFKIENNKMLLTPLIEGNFDISLTVESLNNTDLYQEFFSFQAIDKGIKNSKQTVFSNNNSTTKRYTIQIASVPTLDEAKEYQKKLRNNGFDAYTESLTLKDKQFWRIRVGNFTDYNKAKEIEKLLIELKYDTWFTNIK
;
A
#
# COMPACT_ATOMS: atom_id res chain seq x y z
N MET A 1 12.66 13.97 71.34
CA MET A 1 12.04 15.13 70.66
C MET A 1 12.30 14.97 69.16
N ASN A 2 11.23 14.67 68.43
CA ASN A 2 11.03 14.79 66.98
C ASN A 2 11.83 13.89 66.02
N PHE A 3 11.27 12.70 65.80
CA PHE A 3 11.36 11.95 64.54
C PHE A 3 10.83 12.84 63.40
N LEU A 4 11.73 13.38 62.58
CA LEU A 4 11.34 14.02 61.32
C LEU A 4 11.05 12.92 60.30
N ARG A 5 9.78 12.51 60.30
CA ARG A 5 9.14 11.61 59.35
C ARG A 5 9.29 12.18 57.94
N PHE A 6 10.33 11.78 57.21
CA PHE A 6 10.42 12.04 55.78
C PHE A 6 9.28 11.25 55.10
N PHE A 7 8.23 11.99 54.75
CA PHE A 7 7.13 11.50 53.96
C PHE A 7 7.71 11.18 52.57
N LEU A 8 7.89 9.88 52.29
CA LEU A 8 8.03 9.35 50.95
C LEU A 8 6.77 9.76 50.18
N ILE A 9 6.83 10.91 49.51
CA ILE A 9 5.87 11.25 48.46
C ILE A 9 6.19 10.28 47.33
N PHE A 10 5.59 9.09 47.40
CA PHE A 10 5.36 8.24 46.25
C PHE A 10 4.46 9.06 45.32
N ILE A 11 5.09 9.84 44.43
CA ILE A 11 4.42 10.35 43.25
C ILE A 11 4.08 9.09 42.45
N PHE A 12 2.87 8.59 42.67
CA PHE A 12 2.23 7.72 41.70
C PHE A 12 2.17 8.53 40.42
N PHE A 13 3.15 8.33 39.55
CA PHE A 13 2.95 8.54 38.13
C PHE A 13 1.76 7.64 37.79
N PHE A 14 0.56 8.25 37.75
CA PHE A 14 -0.50 7.77 36.90
C PHE A 14 0.12 7.72 35.50
N CYS A 15 0.77 6.60 35.16
CA CYS A 15 0.95 6.21 33.79
C CYS A 15 -0.46 6.14 33.26
N CYS A 16 -0.90 7.24 32.65
CA CYS A 16 -2.15 7.33 31.94
C CYS A 16 -1.98 6.36 30.77
N ASN A 17 -2.34 5.10 30.99
CA ASN A 17 -2.24 4.01 30.04
C ASN A 17 -3.40 4.17 29.03
N THR A 18 -3.49 5.36 28.44
CA THR A 18 -4.46 5.67 27.41
C THR A 18 -3.92 5.08 26.13
N GLU A 19 -4.65 4.11 25.59
CA GLU A 19 -4.36 3.57 24.28
C GLU A 19 -4.36 4.72 23.26
N PRO A 20 -3.41 4.76 22.31
CA PRO A 20 -3.38 5.79 21.29
C PRO A 20 -4.70 5.78 20.51
N ILE A 21 -5.27 6.97 20.26
CA ILE A 21 -6.51 7.10 19.49
C ILE A 21 -6.27 6.51 18.10
N ARG A 22 -6.97 5.43 17.78
CA ARG A 22 -6.78 4.69 16.52
C ARG A 22 -7.76 5.18 15.47
N LYS A 23 -7.26 5.37 14.24
CA LYS A 23 -8.10 5.68 13.08
C LYS A 23 -8.60 4.38 12.45
N GLU A 24 -9.91 4.25 12.29
CA GLU A 24 -10.52 3.08 11.65
C GLU A 24 -10.20 3.02 10.15
N ILE A 25 -9.79 1.83 9.70
CA ILE A 25 -9.54 1.49 8.30
C ILE A 25 -10.23 0.16 7.96
N VAL A 26 -10.45 -0.12 6.69
CA VAL A 26 -11.21 -1.30 6.27
C VAL A 26 -10.25 -2.37 5.75
N VAL A 27 -10.45 -3.60 6.23
CA VAL A 27 -9.72 -4.78 5.73
C VAL A 27 -9.87 -4.89 4.21
N GLY A 28 -8.76 -5.17 3.52
CA GLY A 28 -8.67 -5.29 2.06
C GLY A 28 -8.61 -3.96 1.30
N LYS A 29 -8.88 -2.81 1.94
CA LYS A 29 -8.78 -1.50 1.29
C LYS A 29 -7.40 -0.89 1.49
N THR A 30 -6.76 -0.49 0.40
CA THR A 30 -5.50 0.27 0.48
C THR A 30 -5.76 1.69 0.94
N ILE A 31 -5.07 2.10 2.00
CA ILE A 31 -5.02 3.49 2.46
C ILE A 31 -3.70 4.14 2.07
N LYS A 32 -3.74 5.44 1.83
CA LYS A 32 -2.58 6.29 1.62
C LYS A 32 -2.30 7.07 2.91
N ILE A 33 -1.05 6.99 3.38
CA ILE A 33 -0.56 7.63 4.60
C ILE A 33 0.48 8.67 4.16
N GLU A 34 0.24 9.91 4.53
CA GLU A 34 1.07 11.08 4.23
C GLU A 34 1.25 11.88 5.53
N PRO A 35 2.35 12.65 5.67
CA PRO A 35 2.54 13.52 6.81
C PRO A 35 1.37 14.49 6.96
N SER A 36 0.74 14.55 8.14
CA SER A 36 -0.47 15.36 8.31
C SER A 36 -0.17 16.86 8.37
N ASN A 37 1.01 17.23 8.87
CA ASN A 37 1.38 18.62 9.15
C ASN A 37 2.82 18.96 8.71
N PHE A 38 3.26 18.38 7.60
CA PHE A 38 4.56 18.67 7.00
C PHE A 38 4.36 19.03 5.52
N ASP A 39 4.68 20.26 5.13
CA ASP A 39 4.50 20.72 3.75
C ASP A 39 5.58 20.13 2.84
N THR A 40 5.19 19.10 2.11
CA THR A 40 6.05 18.39 1.13
C THR A 40 6.29 19.20 -0.15
N LYS A 41 5.63 20.35 -0.35
CA LYS A 41 5.77 21.20 -1.53
C LYS A 41 6.85 22.28 -1.38
N LEU A 42 7.34 22.52 -0.16
CA LEU A 42 8.49 23.38 0.09
C LEU A 42 9.76 22.63 -0.35
N ASN A 43 10.17 22.95 -1.57
CA ASN A 43 11.37 22.50 -2.27
C ASN A 43 12.56 22.30 -1.30
N ASN A 44 12.86 21.06 -0.89
CA ASN A 44 14.09 20.70 -0.18
C ASN A 44 14.29 19.18 -0.08
N ASN A 45 15.55 18.77 -0.15
CA ASN A 45 16.04 17.40 -0.06
C ASN A 45 15.84 16.83 1.35
N TYR A 46 14.69 16.19 1.61
CA TYR A 46 14.40 15.54 2.90
C TYR A 46 14.42 14.01 2.77
N ASN A 47 14.86 13.34 3.82
CA ASN A 47 14.81 11.89 3.94
C ASN A 47 13.56 11.50 4.74
N PHE A 48 12.66 10.74 4.11
CA PHE A 48 11.46 10.22 4.77
C PHE A 48 11.71 8.79 5.24
N LEU A 49 11.92 8.63 6.54
CA LEU A 49 12.21 7.35 7.18
C LEU A 49 10.92 6.76 7.75
N TRP A 50 10.29 5.89 6.97
CA TRP A 50 9.11 5.15 7.39
C TRP A 50 9.52 3.85 8.08
N SER A 51 8.95 3.56 9.25
CA SER A 51 9.06 2.23 9.84
C SER A 51 8.19 1.21 9.09
N LYS A 52 8.60 -0.06 9.16
CA LYS A 52 7.73 -1.16 8.76
C LYS A 52 6.50 -1.14 9.66
N PRO A 53 5.27 -1.21 9.11
CA PRO A 53 4.08 -1.23 9.95
C PRO A 53 4.14 -2.41 10.92
N LYS A 54 3.83 -2.14 12.18
CA LYS A 54 3.77 -3.14 13.24
C LYS A 54 2.32 -3.59 13.40
N PHE A 55 2.08 -4.87 13.22
CA PHE A 55 0.78 -5.47 13.51
C PHE A 55 0.75 -5.95 14.96
N SER A 56 -0.33 -5.63 15.67
CA SER A 56 -0.61 -6.13 17.02
C SER A 56 -1.83 -7.04 16.96
N GLY A 57 -1.58 -8.36 16.90
CA GLY A 57 -2.58 -9.43 16.86
C GLY A 57 -1.89 -10.80 16.85
N GLU A 58 -2.65 -11.87 16.64
CA GLU A 58 -2.10 -13.23 16.61
C GLU A 58 -0.99 -13.38 15.55
N ASN A 59 -0.03 -14.31 15.78
CA ASN A 59 1.08 -14.59 14.87
C ASN A 59 0.56 -15.18 13.55
N ILE A 60 0.15 -14.29 12.65
CA ILE A 60 -0.38 -14.60 11.34
C ILE A 60 0.68 -14.27 10.31
N ASP A 61 0.91 -15.22 9.40
CA ASP A 61 1.77 -14.98 8.24
C ASP A 61 1.14 -13.89 7.37
N LYS A 62 1.83 -12.74 7.32
CA LYS A 62 1.53 -11.60 6.44
C LYS A 62 0.17 -10.92 6.72
N PRO A 63 0.05 -10.18 7.84
CA PRO A 63 -1.20 -9.48 8.22
C PRO A 63 -1.56 -8.30 7.31
N MET A 64 -0.65 -7.90 6.41
CA MET A 64 -0.81 -6.72 5.55
C MET A 64 0.12 -6.77 4.33
N ILE A 65 -0.19 -5.89 3.37
CA ILE A 65 0.70 -5.50 2.27
C ILE A 65 1.00 -4.01 2.45
N PHE A 66 2.26 -3.61 2.34
CA PHE A 66 2.62 -2.19 2.34
C PHE A 66 3.67 -1.87 1.27
N LYS A 67 3.70 -0.61 0.84
CA LYS A 67 4.69 -0.05 -0.09
C LYS A 67 5.04 1.36 0.36
N ILE A 68 6.33 1.67 0.43
CA ILE A 68 6.81 3.02 0.73
C ILE A 68 7.15 3.72 -0.60
N GLU A 69 6.61 4.92 -0.80
CA GLU A 69 6.88 5.80 -1.93
C GLU A 69 7.39 7.14 -1.41
N ASN A 70 8.66 7.19 -1.01
CA ASN A 70 9.35 8.35 -0.44
C ASN A 70 8.52 9.11 0.62
N ASN A 71 7.72 10.10 0.22
CA ASN A 71 6.91 10.94 1.10
C ASN A 71 5.57 10.33 1.54
N LYS A 72 5.23 9.11 1.11
CA LYS A 72 3.97 8.45 1.48
C LYS A 72 4.13 6.95 1.63
N MET A 73 3.21 6.34 2.38
CA MET A 73 3.08 4.89 2.48
C MET A 73 1.69 4.45 1.99
N LEU A 74 1.67 3.36 1.24
CA LEU A 74 0.45 2.63 0.89
C LEU A 74 0.36 1.41 1.81
N LEU A 75 -0.72 1.29 2.57
CA LEU A 75 -0.98 0.17 3.48
C LEU A 75 -2.30 -0.50 3.11
N THR A 76 -2.29 -1.83 2.97
CA THR A 76 -3.48 -2.66 2.79
C THR A 76 -3.52 -3.70 3.92
N PRO A 77 -4.34 -3.50 4.97
CA PRO A 77 -4.56 -4.52 5.98
C PRO A 77 -5.26 -5.72 5.34
N LEU A 78 -4.77 -6.94 5.60
CA LEU A 78 -5.38 -8.18 5.11
C LEU A 78 -6.23 -8.86 6.17
N ILE A 79 -6.07 -8.46 7.42
CA ILE A 79 -6.79 -8.97 8.58
C ILE A 79 -7.18 -7.83 9.50
N GLU A 80 -8.14 -8.11 10.38
CA GLU A 80 -8.52 -7.21 11.45
C GLU A 80 -7.40 -7.05 12.48
N GLY A 81 -7.35 -5.88 13.10
CA GLY A 81 -6.44 -5.59 14.21
C GLY A 81 -5.69 -4.28 14.06
N ASN A 82 -4.71 -4.09 14.92
CA ASN A 82 -4.07 -2.80 15.12
C ASN A 82 -2.77 -2.71 14.33
N PHE A 83 -2.57 -1.56 13.67
CA PHE A 83 -1.36 -1.27 12.90
C PHE A 83 -0.75 0.05 13.38
N ASP A 84 0.51 0.00 13.77
CA ASP A 84 1.27 1.18 14.21
C ASP A 84 2.43 1.44 13.24
N ILE A 85 2.57 2.68 12.81
CA ILE A 85 3.61 3.16 11.88
C ILE A 85 4.21 4.44 12.44
N SER A 86 5.51 4.60 12.30
CA SER A 86 6.23 5.83 12.60
C SER A 86 6.87 6.39 11.34
N LEU A 87 6.83 7.71 11.22
CA LEU A 87 7.57 8.47 10.23
C LEU A 87 8.53 9.40 10.96
N THR A 88 9.79 9.41 10.53
CA THR A 88 10.74 10.50 10.81
C THR A 88 11.10 11.18 9.50
N VAL A 89 11.06 12.50 9.48
CA VAL A 89 11.58 13.30 8.37
C VAL A 89 12.86 13.97 8.84
N GLU A 90 13.94 13.75 8.10
CA GLU A 90 15.26 14.28 8.41
C GLU A 90 15.76 15.20 7.28
N SER A 91 16.63 16.14 7.65
CA SER A 91 17.45 16.88 6.68
C SER A 91 18.51 15.97 6.05
N LEU A 92 19.14 16.38 4.95
CA LEU A 92 20.32 15.68 4.38
C LEU A 92 21.49 15.53 5.36
N ASN A 93 21.54 16.36 6.41
CA ASN A 93 22.55 16.29 7.45
C ASN A 93 22.10 15.38 8.61
N ASN A 94 21.09 14.53 8.39
CA ASN A 94 20.50 13.61 9.37
C ASN A 94 20.02 14.30 10.65
N THR A 95 19.47 15.51 10.52
CA THR A 95 18.82 16.21 11.63
C THR A 95 17.33 15.95 11.56
N ASP A 96 16.75 15.36 12.61
CA ASP A 96 15.31 15.15 12.74
C ASP A 96 14.56 16.49 12.67
N LEU A 97 13.67 16.62 11.70
CA LEU A 97 12.84 17.81 11.48
C LEU A 97 11.39 17.60 11.89
N TYR A 98 10.90 16.38 11.76
CA TYR A 98 9.51 16.04 12.03
C TYR A 98 9.37 14.55 12.37
N GLN A 99 8.49 14.23 13.31
CA GLN A 99 8.11 12.86 13.62
C GLN A 99 6.58 12.77 13.73
N GLU A 100 6.02 11.68 13.20
CA GLU A 100 4.59 11.40 13.30
C GLU A 100 4.36 9.91 13.55
N PHE A 101 3.40 9.61 14.42
CA PHE A 101 2.95 8.26 14.71
C PHE A 101 1.54 8.07 14.19
N PHE A 102 1.35 7.05 13.37
CA PHE A 102 0.07 6.66 12.82
C PHE A 102 -0.39 5.36 13.47
N SER A 103 -1.52 5.42 14.18
CA SER A 103 -2.17 4.26 14.77
C SER A 103 -3.50 4.00 14.08
N PHE A 104 -3.64 2.81 13.49
CA PHE A 104 -4.84 2.37 12.79
C PHE A 104 -5.45 1.13 13.44
N GLN A 105 -6.77 0.99 13.26
CA GLN A 105 -7.52 -0.23 13.57
C GLN A 105 -8.22 -0.69 12.30
N ALA A 106 -7.83 -1.86 11.78
CA ALA A 106 -8.49 -2.48 10.65
C ALA A 106 -9.71 -3.27 11.13
N ILE A 107 -10.87 -2.99 10.54
CA ILE A 107 -12.13 -3.68 10.81
C ILE A 107 -12.68 -4.30 9.53
N ASP A 108 -13.16 -5.53 9.61
CA ASP A 108 -13.93 -6.17 8.55
C ASP A 108 -15.37 -5.67 8.66
N LYS A 109 -15.80 -4.87 7.68
CA LYS A 109 -17.18 -4.35 7.64
C LYS A 109 -18.19 -5.37 7.11
N GLY A 110 -17.83 -6.65 7.03
CA GLY A 110 -18.78 -7.73 6.79
C GLY A 110 -19.44 -7.69 5.42
N ILE A 111 -18.74 -7.18 4.39
CA ILE A 111 -19.19 -7.36 3.00
C ILE A 111 -18.96 -8.82 2.64
N LYS A 112 -19.94 -9.67 2.96
CA LYS A 112 -19.96 -11.08 2.58
C LYS A 112 -19.93 -11.18 1.05
N ASN A 113 -18.75 -11.47 0.52
CA ASN A 113 -18.52 -12.59 -0.39
C ASN A 113 -17.13 -13.16 -0.12
N SER A 114 -17.11 -14.06 0.87
CA SER A 114 -16.04 -14.97 1.23
C SER A 114 -16.00 -16.16 0.25
N LYS A 115 -14.80 -16.46 -0.26
CA LYS A 115 -14.17 -17.81 -0.21
C LYS A 115 -12.77 -17.73 -0.82
N GLN A 116 -11.79 -17.31 -0.03
CA GLN A 116 -10.40 -17.70 -0.27
C GLN A 116 -10.19 -19.03 0.45
N THR A 117 -10.33 -20.13 -0.30
CA THR A 117 -9.91 -21.45 0.17
C THR A 117 -8.40 -21.53 -0.02
N VAL A 118 -7.69 -21.64 1.10
CA VAL A 118 -6.30 -22.09 1.14
C VAL A 118 -6.25 -23.52 0.60
N PHE A 119 -5.52 -23.74 -0.48
CA PHE A 119 -4.89 -25.03 -0.74
C PHE A 119 -3.41 -24.79 -1.08
N SER A 120 -2.56 -25.09 -0.10
CA SER A 120 -1.18 -25.49 -0.35
C SER A 120 -1.18 -26.88 -0.96
N ASN A 121 -0.53 -27.06 -2.11
CA ASN A 121 0.57 -28.02 -2.25
C ASN A 121 1.17 -27.99 -3.67
N ASN A 122 2.47 -27.67 -3.70
CA ASN A 122 3.56 -28.24 -4.49
C ASN A 122 3.47 -28.36 -6.03
N ASN A 123 4.44 -27.69 -6.66
CA ASN A 123 4.89 -27.77 -8.07
C ASN A 123 3.90 -27.31 -9.14
N SER A 124 3.83 -26.01 -9.41
CA SER A 124 3.27 -25.52 -10.67
C SER A 124 3.72 -24.09 -10.97
N THR A 125 4.17 -23.85 -12.19
CA THR A 125 4.39 -22.52 -12.80
C THR A 125 3.29 -21.55 -12.38
N THR A 126 3.60 -20.56 -11.56
CA THR A 126 2.61 -19.60 -11.06
C THR A 126 2.09 -18.77 -12.24
N LYS A 127 0.90 -19.11 -12.74
CA LYS A 127 0.26 -18.38 -13.84
C LYS A 127 0.05 -16.92 -13.41
N ARG A 128 0.54 -15.99 -14.22
CA ARG A 128 0.35 -14.55 -14.01
C ARG A 128 -0.65 -14.02 -15.03
N TYR A 129 -1.41 -13.01 -14.64
CA TYR A 129 -2.52 -12.43 -15.39
C TYR A 129 -2.27 -10.93 -15.56
N THR A 130 -2.67 -10.39 -16.71
CA THR A 130 -2.58 -8.96 -17.01
C THR A 130 -3.64 -8.58 -18.02
N ILE A 131 -4.10 -7.35 -17.97
CA ILE A 131 -5.12 -6.84 -18.89
C ILE A 131 -4.41 -5.97 -19.92
N GLN A 132 -4.43 -6.38 -21.18
CA GLN A 132 -3.97 -5.52 -22.27
C GLN A 132 -5.08 -4.53 -22.64
N ILE A 133 -4.71 -3.26 -22.83
CA ILE A 133 -5.65 -2.16 -23.11
C ILE A 133 -5.51 -1.66 -24.53
N ALA A 134 -4.28 -1.68 -25.06
CA ALA A 134 -4.00 -1.22 -26.42
C ALA A 134 -2.68 -1.80 -26.92
N SER A 135 -2.45 -1.67 -28.22
CA SER A 135 -1.16 -1.93 -28.86
C SER A 135 -0.94 -0.88 -29.92
N VAL A 136 0.12 -0.09 -29.78
CA VAL A 136 0.40 1.08 -30.62
C VAL A 136 1.78 0.95 -31.30
N PRO A 137 2.01 1.57 -32.46
CA PRO A 137 3.26 1.39 -33.19
C PRO A 137 4.46 2.14 -32.58
N THR A 138 4.22 3.18 -31.78
CA THR A 138 5.29 4.05 -31.25
C THR A 138 5.40 4.00 -29.73
N LEU A 139 6.62 4.14 -29.21
CA LEU A 139 6.85 4.15 -27.76
C LEU A 139 6.25 5.38 -27.08
N ASP A 140 6.28 6.54 -27.75
CA ASP A 140 5.81 7.80 -27.17
C ASP A 140 4.29 7.78 -26.97
N GLU A 141 3.54 7.29 -27.96
CA GLU A 141 2.10 7.06 -27.84
C GLU A 141 1.79 6.06 -26.70
N ALA A 142 2.58 4.99 -26.59
CA ALA A 142 2.41 4.01 -25.53
C ALA A 142 2.65 4.60 -24.14
N LYS A 143 3.66 5.46 -23.99
CA LYS A 143 3.97 6.17 -22.75
C LYS A 143 2.91 7.19 -22.38
N GLU A 144 2.35 7.90 -23.35
CA GLU A 144 1.25 8.84 -23.10
C GLU A 144 0.01 8.09 -22.59
N TYR A 145 -0.33 6.96 -23.22
CA TYR A 145 -1.43 6.10 -22.81
C TYR A 145 -1.18 5.50 -21.41
N GLN A 146 0.04 5.01 -21.15
CA GLN A 146 0.46 4.53 -19.84
C GLN A 146 0.27 5.61 -18.77
N LYS A 147 0.69 6.85 -19.05
CA LYS A 147 0.54 7.97 -18.11
C LYS A 147 -0.94 8.27 -17.82
N LYS A 148 -1.81 8.25 -18.84
CA LYS A 148 -3.26 8.42 -18.65
C LYS A 148 -3.83 7.34 -17.71
N LEU A 149 -3.49 6.07 -17.93
CA LEU A 149 -3.93 4.97 -17.06
C LEU A 149 -3.39 5.10 -15.62
N ARG A 150 -2.13 5.50 -15.45
CA ARG A 150 -1.52 5.72 -14.12
C ARG A 150 -2.15 6.90 -13.39
N ASN A 151 -2.47 7.98 -14.10
CA ASN A 151 -3.21 9.11 -13.54
C ASN A 151 -4.62 8.71 -13.10
N ASN A 152 -5.24 7.74 -13.79
CA ASN A 152 -6.52 7.14 -13.39
C ASN A 152 -6.37 6.06 -12.30
N GLY A 153 -5.19 5.88 -11.72
CA GLY A 153 -4.94 4.96 -10.61
C GLY A 153 -4.62 3.52 -11.00
N PHE A 154 -4.45 3.21 -12.29
CA PHE A 154 -4.09 1.88 -12.75
C PHE A 154 -2.57 1.68 -12.83
N ASP A 155 -2.09 0.52 -12.37
CA ASP A 155 -0.70 0.13 -12.51
C ASP A 155 -0.39 -0.31 -13.95
N ALA A 156 -0.19 0.67 -14.84
CA ALA A 156 0.03 0.44 -16.25
C ALA A 156 1.53 0.41 -16.63
N TYR A 157 1.89 -0.51 -17.52
CA TYR A 157 3.21 -0.64 -18.10
C TYR A 157 3.14 -0.91 -19.61
N THR A 158 4.25 -0.68 -20.29
CA THR A 158 4.40 -0.91 -21.74
C THR A 158 5.36 -2.07 -21.98
N GLU A 159 5.07 -2.90 -22.97
CA GLU A 159 5.92 -4.03 -23.37
C GLU A 159 6.06 -4.06 -24.90
N SER A 160 7.28 -4.11 -25.41
CA SER A 160 7.53 -4.23 -26.84
C SER A 160 7.16 -5.62 -27.35
N LEU A 161 6.50 -5.69 -28.49
CA LEU A 161 6.17 -6.90 -29.20
C LEU A 161 6.56 -6.73 -30.67
N THR A 162 7.47 -7.54 -31.16
CA THR A 162 7.83 -7.57 -32.58
C THR A 162 7.04 -8.68 -33.27
N LEU A 163 6.25 -8.32 -34.28
CA LEU A 163 5.48 -9.24 -35.12
C LEU A 163 5.80 -8.97 -36.58
N LYS A 164 6.28 -9.99 -37.31
CA LYS A 164 6.53 -9.91 -38.77
C LYS A 164 7.30 -8.63 -39.16
N ASP A 165 8.44 -8.40 -38.52
CA ASP A 165 9.34 -7.25 -38.71
C ASP A 165 8.75 -5.86 -38.41
N LYS A 166 7.58 -5.81 -37.75
CA LYS A 166 6.99 -4.57 -37.22
C LYS A 166 6.98 -4.61 -35.70
N GLN A 167 7.48 -3.55 -35.09
CA GLN A 167 7.47 -3.37 -33.64
C GLN A 167 6.17 -2.68 -33.21
N PHE A 168 5.55 -3.23 -32.19
CA PHE A 168 4.41 -2.67 -31.49
C PHE A 168 4.72 -2.55 -30.00
N TRP A 169 4.03 -1.65 -29.33
CA TRP A 169 4.10 -1.41 -27.90
C TRP A 169 2.75 -1.73 -27.30
N ARG A 170 2.68 -2.83 -26.55
CA ARG A 170 1.49 -3.23 -25.80
C ARG A 170 1.39 -2.39 -24.54
N ILE A 171 0.21 -1.84 -24.27
CA ILE A 171 -0.11 -1.18 -23.02
C ILE A 171 -0.91 -2.16 -22.18
N ARG A 172 -0.42 -2.47 -20.98
CA ARG A 172 -0.98 -3.47 -20.07
C ARG A 172 -1.17 -2.92 -18.68
N VAL A 173 -2.14 -3.47 -17.97
CA VAL A 173 -2.49 -3.12 -16.58
C VAL A 173 -2.28 -4.33 -15.69
N GLY A 174 -1.44 -4.11 -14.67
CA GLY A 174 -1.15 -5.01 -13.57
C GLY A 174 -0.43 -6.31 -13.94
N ASN A 175 0.08 -6.97 -12.91
CA ASN A 175 0.73 -8.27 -13.00
C ASN A 175 0.20 -9.11 -11.83
N PHE A 176 -0.94 -9.76 -12.04
CA PHE A 176 -1.72 -10.40 -11.00
C PHE A 176 -1.40 -11.89 -10.95
N THR A 177 -1.15 -12.43 -9.77
CA THR A 177 -1.14 -13.89 -9.56
C THR A 177 -2.56 -14.43 -9.30
N ASP A 178 -3.49 -13.55 -8.98
CA ASP A 178 -4.90 -13.86 -8.71
C ASP A 178 -5.77 -13.50 -9.92
N TYR A 179 -6.44 -14.52 -10.47
CA TYR A 179 -7.34 -14.39 -11.61
C TYR A 179 -8.55 -13.50 -11.29
N ASN A 180 -9.16 -13.67 -10.11
CA ASN A 180 -10.37 -12.95 -9.73
C ASN A 180 -10.06 -11.47 -9.54
N LYS A 181 -8.93 -11.15 -8.90
CA LYS A 181 -8.45 -9.77 -8.78
C LYS A 181 -8.21 -9.12 -10.15
N ALA A 182 -7.60 -9.85 -11.08
CA ALA A 182 -7.41 -9.35 -12.43
C ALA A 182 -8.76 -9.12 -13.14
N LYS A 183 -9.77 -9.97 -12.91
CA LYS A 183 -11.12 -9.82 -13.47
C LYS A 183 -11.90 -8.65 -12.89
N GLU A 184 -11.73 -8.34 -11.61
CA GLU A 184 -12.30 -7.13 -11.02
C GLU A 184 -11.72 -5.86 -11.64
N ILE A 185 -10.40 -5.82 -11.83
CA ILE A 185 -9.74 -4.69 -12.48
C ILE A 185 -10.15 -4.57 -13.95
N GLU A 186 -10.29 -5.69 -14.66
CA GLU A 186 -10.84 -5.71 -16.02
C GLU A 186 -12.25 -5.12 -16.08
N LYS A 187 -13.13 -5.53 -15.16
CA LYS A 187 -14.50 -4.98 -15.09
C LYS A 187 -14.50 -3.48 -14.85
N LEU A 188 -13.65 -2.99 -13.95
CA LEU A 188 -13.51 -1.55 -13.68
C LEU A 188 -13.04 -0.79 -14.94
N LEU A 189 -12.10 -1.36 -15.69
CA LEU A 189 -11.62 -0.77 -16.95
C LEU A 189 -12.72 -0.72 -18.02
N ILE A 190 -13.54 -1.78 -18.12
CA ILE A 190 -14.71 -1.82 -19.01
C ILE A 190 -15.75 -0.75 -18.60
N GLU A 191 -16.01 -0.58 -17.30
CA GLU A 191 -16.92 0.46 -16.79
C GLU A 191 -16.41 1.87 -17.13
N LEU A 192 -15.10 2.06 -17.16
CA LEU A 192 -14.44 3.29 -17.62
C LEU A 192 -14.33 3.39 -19.15
N LYS A 193 -14.98 2.49 -19.89
CA LYS A 193 -15.05 2.44 -21.36
C LYS A 193 -13.70 2.21 -22.05
N TYR A 194 -12.78 1.53 -21.40
CA TYR A 194 -11.57 1.02 -22.06
C TYR A 194 -11.86 -0.31 -22.76
N ASP A 195 -11.26 -0.51 -23.92
CA ASP A 195 -11.14 -1.83 -24.52
C ASP A 195 -10.15 -2.67 -23.69
N THR A 196 -10.50 -3.92 -23.42
CA THR A 196 -9.70 -4.81 -22.56
C THR A 196 -9.54 -6.19 -23.16
N TRP A 197 -8.33 -6.74 -23.06
CA TRP A 197 -8.02 -8.14 -23.34
C TRP A 197 -7.34 -8.78 -22.13
N PHE A 198 -8.04 -9.67 -21.45
CA PHE A 198 -7.45 -10.48 -20.38
C PHE A 198 -6.42 -11.47 -20.92
N THR A 199 -5.18 -11.41 -20.44
CA THR A 199 -4.08 -12.24 -20.93
C THR A 199 -3.28 -12.86 -19.80
N ASN A 200 -2.60 -13.96 -20.09
CA ASN A 200 -1.68 -14.61 -19.16
C ASN A 200 -0.24 -14.22 -19.52
N ILE A 201 0.57 -13.91 -18.51
CA ILE A 201 2.02 -13.75 -18.64
C ILE A 201 2.67 -15.09 -18.24
N LYS A 202 3.55 -15.59 -19.10
CA LYS A 202 4.38 -16.76 -18.82
C LYS A 202 5.64 -16.37 -18.06
#